data_AF-A0A2E7LI49-F1
#
_entry.id   AF-A0A2E7LI49-F1
#
_cell.length_a   1.000
_cell.length_b   1.000
_cell.length_c   1.000
_cell.angle_alpha   90.00
_cell.angle_beta   90.00
_cell.angle_gamma   90.00
#
_symmetry.space_group_name_H-M   'P 1'
#
loop_
_entity.id
_entity.type
_entity.pdbx_description
1 polymer ?
#
loop_
_entity_poly.entity_id
_entity_poly.type
_entity_poly.pdbx_seq_one_letter_code
_entity_poly.pdbx_strand_id
1 'polypeptide(L)' 'MEVLKRARELEREGRRVIHFEVGEPDFPTASVIVEAGKRALDDGHTGYTEALGIPELRNAIADDYRSRFGINIE' A
#
# COMPACT_ATOMS: atom_id res chain seq x y z
N MET A 1 -0.05 -20.91 -7.41
CA MET A 1 0.86 -20.90 -6.25
C MET A 1 0.66 -22.19 -5.46
N GLU A 2 1.27 -23.30 -5.89
CA GLU A 2 1.04 -24.61 -5.27
C GLU A 2 1.59 -24.72 -3.84
N VAL A 3 2.69 -24.02 -3.54
CA VAL A 3 3.31 -24.00 -2.21
C VAL A 3 2.38 -23.37 -1.16
N LEU A 4 1.80 -22.19 -1.45
CA LEU A 4 0.82 -21.54 -0.57
C LEU A 4 -0.43 -22.39 -0.35
N LYS A 5 -0.89 -23.04 -1.41
CA LYS A 5 -2.06 -23.92 -1.32
C LYS A 5 -1.77 -25.09 -0.37
N ARG A 6 -0.61 -25.76 -0.54
CA ARG A 6 -0.21 -26.86 0.34
C ARG A 6 0.04 -26.40 1.77
N ALA A 7 0.66 -25.24 1.98
CA ALA A 7 0.84 -24.65 3.30
C ALA A 7 -0.50 -24.50 4.04
N ARG A 8 -1.50 -23.89 3.39
CA ARG A 8 -2.86 -23.73 3.95
C ARG A 8 -3.56 -25.05 4.23
N GLU A 9 -3.35 -26.07 3.40
CA GLU A 9 -3.87 -27.42 3.65
C GLU A 9 -3.26 -28.01 4.93
N LEU A 10 -1.94 -27.92 5.09
CA LEU A 10 -1.24 -28.39 6.29
C LEU A 10 -1.69 -27.64 7.55
N GLU A 11 -1.94 -26.33 7.46
CA GLU A 11 -2.49 -25.54 8.56
C GLU A 11 -3.91 -25.99 8.94
N ARG A 12 -4.77 -26.30 7.96
CA ARG A 12 -6.11 -26.87 8.20
C ARG A 12 -6.06 -28.26 8.83
N GLU A 13 -5.02 -29.03 8.54
CA GLU A 13 -4.71 -30.31 9.20
C GLU A 13 -4.17 -30.11 10.64
N GLY A 14 -4.08 -28.88 11.15
CA GLY A 14 -3.62 -28.54 12.50
C GLY A 14 -2.10 -28.43 12.64
N ARG A 15 -1.36 -28.39 11.53
CA ARG A 15 0.10 -28.26 11.55
C ARG A 15 0.51 -26.79 11.53
N ARG A 16 1.49 -26.43 12.35
CA ARG A 16 2.11 -25.10 12.28
C ARG A 16 3.01 -25.00 11.05
N VAL A 17 2.71 -24.05 10.17
CA VAL A 17 3.56 -23.68 9.03
C VAL A 17 4.18 -22.31 9.31
N ILE A 18 5.45 -22.12 8.92
CA ILE A 18 6.13 -20.83 9.00
C ILE A 18 6.29 -20.35 7.56
N HIS A 19 5.79 -19.15 7.29
CA HIS A 19 5.76 -18.57 5.97
C HIS A 19 7.01 -17.71 5.73
N PHE A 20 7.79 -18.05 4.71
CA PHE A 20 8.97 -17.28 4.25
C PHE A 20 8.83 -16.80 2.80
N GLU A 21 7.63 -16.95 2.24
CA GLU A 21 7.29 -16.65 0.86
C GLU A 21 6.43 -15.39 0.70
N VAL A 22 6.05 -14.75 1.81
CA VAL A 22 5.23 -13.53 1.80
C VAL A 22 6.07 -12.36 1.26
N GLY A 23 5.58 -11.72 0.19
CA GLY A 23 6.27 -10.61 -0.47
C GLY A 23 5.82 -9.21 -0.03
N GLU A 24 4.91 -9.13 0.94
CA GLU A 24 4.42 -7.88 1.52
C GLU A 24 4.80 -7.77 3.01
N PRO A 25 4.89 -6.55 3.56
CA PRO A 25 5.16 -6.37 4.98
C PRO A 25 4.01 -6.88 5.85
N ASP A 26 4.33 -7.31 7.08
CA ASP A 26 3.39 -7.88 8.05
C ASP A 26 2.77 -6.84 9.01
N PHE A 27 2.96 -5.55 8.74
CA PHE A 27 2.38 -4.45 9.50
C PHE A 27 1.19 -3.81 8.77
N PRO A 28 0.19 -3.30 9.51
CA PRO A 28 -0.93 -2.59 8.90
C PRO A 28 -0.50 -1.23 8.34
N THR A 29 -1.28 -0.71 7.38
CA THR A 29 -1.16 0.69 6.94
C THR A 29 -1.25 1.65 8.13
N ALA A 30 -0.38 2.67 8.16
CA ALA A 30 -0.36 3.66 9.23
C ALA A 30 -1.71 4.35 9.40
N SER A 31 -2.14 4.56 10.66
CA SER A 31 -3.48 5.07 10.99
C SER A 31 -3.79 6.42 10.34
N VAL A 32 -2.81 7.32 10.24
CA VAL A 32 -2.98 8.62 9.59
C VAL A 32 -3.39 8.50 8.11
N ILE A 33 -2.90 7.49 7.41
CA ILE A 33 -3.26 7.21 6.01
C ILE A 33 -4.69 6.66 5.95
N VAL A 34 -5.04 5.76 6.87
CA VAL A 34 -6.40 5.20 6.97
C VAL A 34 -7.44 6.30 7.23
N GLU A 35 -7.16 7.20 8.17
CA GLU A 35 -8.07 8.32 8.49
C GLU A 35 -8.17 9.33 7.34
N ALA A 36 -7.07 9.61 6.62
CA ALA A 36 -7.12 10.44 5.41
C ALA A 36 -7.98 9.81 4.31
N GLY A 37 -7.88 8.49 4.11
CA GLY A 37 -8.70 7.75 3.16
C GLY A 37 -10.20 7.77 3.51
N LYS A 38 -10.53 7.60 4.79
CA LYS A 38 -11.93 7.71 5.26
C LYS A 38 -12.49 9.11 5.00
N ARG A 39 -11.74 10.15 5.37
CA ARG A 39 -12.13 11.54 5.12
C ARG A 39 -12.34 11.81 3.63
N ALA A 40 -11.47 11.29 2.77
CA ALA A 40 -11.61 11.47 1.33
C ALA A 40 -12.93 10.88 0.80
N LEU A 41 -13.37 9.75 1.36
CA LEU A 41 -14.68 9.15 1.05
C LEU A 41 -15.83 10.02 1.58
N ASP A 42 -15.73 10.49 2.83
CA ASP A 42 -16.75 11.37 3.45
C ASP A 42 -16.92 12.68 2.69
N ASP A 43 -15.81 13.24 2.16
CA ASP A 43 -15.77 14.47 1.37
C ASP A 43 -16.19 14.25 -0.11
N GLY A 44 -16.50 13.01 -0.50
CA GLY A 44 -17.01 12.69 -1.84
C GLY A 44 -15.95 12.65 -2.95
N HIS A 45 -14.67 12.43 -2.61
CA HIS A 45 -13.58 12.28 -3.59
C HIS A 45 -13.60 10.91 -4.29
N THR A 46 -14.66 10.64 -5.06
CA THR A 46 -14.90 9.34 -5.73
C THR A 46 -14.96 9.44 -7.26
N GLY A 47 -14.72 10.62 -7.83
CA GLY A 47 -14.72 10.86 -9.27
C GLY A 47 -13.41 10.45 -9.96
N TYR A 48 -13.41 10.51 -11.29
CA TYR A 48 -12.18 10.36 -12.07
C TYR A 48 -11.18 11.46 -11.74
N THR A 49 -9.90 11.09 -11.70
CA THR A 49 -8.77 12.01 -11.61
C THR A 49 -8.11 12.17 -12.97
N GLU A 50 -7.12 13.06 -13.07
CA GLU A 50 -6.22 13.10 -14.23
C GLU A 50 -5.57 11.72 -14.45
N ALA A 51 -5.28 11.38 -15.72
CA ALA A 51 -4.66 10.10 -16.08
C ALA A 51 -3.28 9.87 -15.43
N LEU A 52 -2.56 10.96 -15.12
CA LEU A 52 -1.27 10.93 -14.43
C LEU A 52 -1.40 10.95 -12.90
N GLY A 53 -2.62 11.02 -12.37
CA GLY A 53 -2.91 11.22 -10.95
C GLY A 53 -3.07 12.71 -10.57
N ILE A 54 -3.68 12.95 -9.41
CA ILE A 54 -3.96 14.31 -8.91
C ILE A 54 -2.68 15.14 -8.75
N PRO A 55 -2.69 16.44 -9.09
CA PRO A 55 -1.51 17.31 -8.96
C PRO A 55 -0.89 17.31 -7.56
N GLU A 56 -1.71 17.25 -6.51
CA GLU A 56 -1.28 17.26 -5.12
C GLU A 56 -0.38 16.05 -4.78
N LEU A 57 -0.74 14.86 -5.28
CA LEU A 57 0.07 13.65 -5.10
C LEU A 57 1.38 13.74 -5.89
N ARG A 58 1.32 14.22 -7.14
CA ARG A 58 2.51 14.36 -7.99
C ARG A 58 3.53 15.32 -7.38
N ASN A 59 3.06 16.47 -6.90
CA ASN A 59 3.89 17.46 -6.22
C ASN A 59 4.48 16.91 -4.92
N ALA A 60 3.68 16.20 -4.11
CA ALA A 60 4.16 15.57 -2.87
C ALA A 60 5.28 14.55 -3.12
N ILE A 61 5.20 13.77 -4.21
CA ILE A 61 6.25 12.83 -4.61
C ILE A 61 7.50 13.57 -5.07
N ALA A 62 7.38 14.60 -5.92
CA ALA A 62 8.52 15.40 -6.35
C ALA A 62 9.23 16.07 -5.16
N ASP A 63 8.46 16.54 -4.18
CA ASP A 63 8.96 17.11 -2.94
C ASP A 63 9.68 16.08 -2.06
N ASP A 64 9.16 14.86 -1.94
CA ASP A 64 9.84 13.76 -1.23
C ASP A 64 11.20 13.44 -1.87
N TYR A 65 11.26 13.40 -3.21
CA TYR A 65 12.49 13.14 -3.94
C TYR A 65 13.52 14.25 -3.74
N ARG A 66 13.09 15.51 -3.78
CA ARG A 66 13.96 16.64 -3.48
C ARG A 66 14.45 16.59 -2.04
N SER A 67 13.58 16.31 -1.08
CA SER A 67 13.93 16.29 0.35
C SER A 67 14.89 15.15 0.70
N ARG A 68 14.67 13.95 0.15
CA ARG A 68 15.43 12.75 0.53
C ARG A 68 16.67 12.55 -0.30
N PHE A 69 16.64 12.97 -1.56
CA PHE A 69 17.70 12.67 -2.52
C PHE A 69 18.31 13.92 -3.17
N GLY A 70 17.76 15.12 -2.93
CA GLY A 70 18.24 16.36 -3.56
C GLY A 70 17.93 16.45 -5.05
N ILE A 71 17.01 15.62 -5.56
CA ILE A 71 16.67 15.55 -6.98
C ILE A 71 15.43 16.40 -7.26
N ASN A 72 15.53 17.32 -8.21
CA ASN A 72 14.37 18.08 -8.70
C ASN A 72 13.68 17.29 -9.81
N ILE A 73 12.39 17.01 -9.63
CA ILE A 73 11.51 16.36 -10.61
C ILE A 73 10.46 17.39 -11.01
N GLU A 74 10.32 17.63 -12.32
CA GLU A 74 9.34 18.53 -12.95
C GLU A 74 8.12 17.76 -13.49
#